data_AF-A0A2E7S4B2-F1
#
_entry.id   AF-A0A2E7S4B2-F1
#
_cell.length_a   1.000
_cell.length_b   1.000
_cell.length_c   1.000
_cell.angle_alpha   90.00
_cell.angle_beta   90.00
_cell.angle_gamma   90.00
#
_symmetry.space_group_name_H-M   'P 1'
#
loop_
_entity.id
_entity.type
_entity.pdbx_description
1 polymer ?
#
loop_
_entity_poly.entity_id
_entity_poly.type
_entity_poly.pdbx_seq_one_letter_code
_entity_poly.pdbx_strand_id
1 'polypeptide(L)'
;MNSSDESQDSTKNSLEEAYRVQIEEAIRKESERRVTEAHDPKEISRLQSLSLVELAKSDDADFVPALMARLGPVRAALDGHGGGIGCY
;
A
#
# COMPACT_ATOMS: atom_id res chain seq x y z
N MET A 1 -36.67 -7.09 30.66
CA MET A 1 -36.45 -6.63 29.27
C MET A 1 -35.16 -5.80 29.23
N ASN A 2 -34.03 -6.37 28.80
CA ASN A 2 -32.82 -5.61 28.49
C ASN A 2 -32.64 -5.61 26.97
N SER A 3 -33.37 -4.74 26.28
CA SER A 3 -33.29 -4.57 24.80
C SER A 3 -32.49 -3.33 24.39
N SER A 4 -32.05 -2.52 25.35
CA SER A 4 -31.37 -1.25 25.09
C SER A 4 -29.85 -1.36 24.93
N ASP A 5 -29.25 -2.51 25.26
CA ASP A 5 -27.79 -2.72 25.24
C ASP A 5 -27.30 -3.19 23.85
N GLU A 6 -28.03 -4.11 23.21
CA GLU A 6 -27.77 -4.63 21.85
C GLU A 6 -27.83 -3.55 20.74
N SER A 7 -28.69 -2.54 20.90
CA SER A 7 -28.87 -1.46 19.91
C SER A 7 -27.76 -0.40 19.97
N GLN A 8 -27.08 -0.25 21.11
CA GLN A 8 -25.92 0.64 21.23
C GLN A 8 -24.63 -0.01 20.75
N ASP A 9 -24.46 -1.32 20.94
CA ASP A 9 -23.27 -2.03 20.48
C ASP A 9 -23.24 -2.17 18.94
N SER A 10 -24.38 -2.47 18.32
CA SER A 10 -24.51 -2.53 16.86
C SER A 10 -24.25 -1.19 16.16
N THR A 11 -24.69 -0.07 16.76
CA THR A 11 -24.46 1.28 16.20
C THR A 11 -23.01 1.73 16.39
N LYS A 12 -22.36 1.42 17.53
CA LYS A 12 -20.93 1.66 17.74
C LYS A 12 -20.07 0.85 16.75
N ASN A 13 -20.34 -0.45 16.61
CA ASN A 13 -19.66 -1.30 15.62
C ASN A 13 -19.83 -0.76 14.19
N SER A 14 -21.02 -0.25 13.84
CA SER A 14 -21.26 0.38 12.54
C SER A 14 -20.49 1.69 12.34
N LEU A 15 -20.32 2.51 13.38
CA LEU A 15 -19.54 3.73 13.31
C LEU A 15 -18.04 3.43 13.24
N GLU A 16 -17.54 2.49 14.03
CA GLU A 16 -16.14 2.04 14.01
C GLU A 16 -15.76 1.50 12.63
N GLU A 17 -16.64 0.70 12.02
CA GLU A 17 -16.43 0.20 10.66
C GLU A 17 -16.42 1.34 9.63
N ALA A 18 -17.35 2.30 9.74
CA ALA A 18 -17.37 3.47 8.86
C ALA A 18 -16.10 4.32 8.99
N TYR A 19 -15.60 4.52 10.21
CA TYR A 19 -14.34 5.22 10.45
C TYR A 19 -13.13 4.45 9.90
N ARG A 20 -13.11 3.13 10.07
CA ARG A 20 -12.03 2.28 9.53
C ARG A 20 -11.93 2.41 8.03
N VAL A 21 -13.05 2.30 7.32
CA VAL A 21 -13.09 2.47 5.86
C VAL A 21 -12.61 3.86 5.45
N GLN A 22 -13.08 4.92 6.12
CA GLN A 22 -12.62 6.29 5.81
C GLN A 22 -11.11 6.47 6.00
N ILE A 23 -10.55 5.91 7.07
CA ILE A 23 -9.12 5.99 7.35
C ILE A 23 -8.33 5.18 6.32
N GLU A 24 -8.77 3.97 6.00
CA GLU A 24 -8.14 3.13 4.97
C GLU A 24 -8.08 3.84 3.61
N GLU A 25 -9.19 4.48 3.21
CA GLU A 25 -9.24 5.27 1.98
C GLU A 25 -8.30 6.48 2.01
N ALA A 26 -8.27 7.21 3.13
CA ALA A 26 -7.40 8.37 3.30
C ALA A 26 -5.91 7.97 3.26
N ILE A 27 -5.54 6.89 3.95
CA ILE A 27 -4.18 6.33 3.94
C ILE A 27 -3.80 5.88 2.54
N ARG A 28 -4.67 5.12 1.86
CA ARG A 28 -4.44 4.68 0.49
C ARG A 28 -4.17 5.86 -0.43
N LYS A 29 -5.03 6.89 -0.40
CA LYS A 29 -4.88 8.08 -1.26
C LYS A 29 -3.57 8.84 -1.00
N GLU A 30 -3.21 9.06 0.25
CA GLU A 30 -1.95 9.75 0.58
C GLU A 30 -0.73 8.91 0.21
N SER A 31 -0.80 7.59 0.41
CA SER A 31 0.29 6.68 0.02
C SER A 31 0.50 6.64 -1.49
N GLU A 32 -0.58 6.60 -2.28
CA GLU A 32 -0.52 6.67 -3.75
C GLU A 32 0.07 8.00 -4.21
N ARG A 33 -0.35 9.12 -3.60
CA ARG A 33 0.20 10.45 -3.89
C ARG A 33 1.71 10.51 -3.66
N ARG A 34 2.19 9.98 -2.52
CA ARG A 34 3.62 9.95 -2.21
C ARG A 34 4.42 9.10 -3.20
N VAL A 35 3.89 7.95 -3.60
CA VAL A 35 4.57 7.07 -4.56
C VAL A 35 4.66 7.72 -5.93
N THR A 36 3.60 8.35 -6.43
CA THR A 36 3.58 9.00 -7.76
C THR A 36 4.37 10.30 -7.82
N GLU A 37 4.51 11.02 -6.69
CA GLU A 37 5.41 12.17 -6.59
C GLU A 37 6.89 11.77 -6.57
N ALA A 38 7.21 10.62 -5.98
CA ALA A 38 8.59 10.15 -5.85
C ALA A 38 9.10 9.33 -7.04
N HIS A 39 8.21 8.74 -7.85
CA HIS A 39 8.59 7.77 -8.89
C HIS A 39 7.88 8.02 -10.22
N ASP A 40 8.57 7.75 -11.33
CA ASP A 40 7.98 7.84 -12.67
C ASP A 40 6.92 6.73 -12.88
N PRO A 41 5.65 7.08 -13.18
CA PRO A 41 4.62 6.09 -13.47
C PRO A 41 4.95 5.17 -14.65
N LYS A 42 5.78 5.61 -15.61
CA LYS A 42 6.24 4.76 -16.72
C LYS A 42 7.16 3.65 -16.23
N GLU A 43 8.09 3.98 -15.33
CA GLU A 43 9.03 3.01 -14.79
C GLU A 43 8.32 2.02 -13.87
N ILE A 44 7.37 2.48 -13.06
CA ILE A 44 6.49 1.60 -12.29
C ILE A 44 5.76 0.62 -13.21
N SER A 45 5.20 1.10 -14.33
CA SER A 45 4.48 0.26 -15.29
C SER A 45 5.40 -0.77 -15.96
N ARG A 46 6.64 -0.37 -16.33
CA ARG A 46 7.67 -1.29 -16.85
C ARG A 46 7.97 -2.38 -15.83
N LEU A 47 8.30 -2.02 -14.59
CA LEU A 47 8.64 -2.94 -13.50
C LEU A 47 7.50 -3.89 -13.13
N GLN A 48 6.25 -3.41 -13.18
CA GLN A 48 5.06 -4.24 -12.96
C GLN A 48 4.82 -5.25 -14.10
N SER A 49 5.32 -4.98 -15.31
CA SER A 49 5.21 -5.89 -16.46
C SER A 49 6.26 -7.02 -16.45
N LEU A 50 7.36 -6.86 -15.70
CA LEU A 50 8.42 -7.87 -15.62
C LEU A 50 7.98 -9.10 -14.81
N SER A 51 8.45 -10.29 -15.21
CA SER A 51 8.22 -11.52 -14.46
C SER A 51 9.12 -11.61 -13.23
N LEU A 52 8.53 -11.56 -12.03
CA LEU A 52 9.28 -11.71 -10.77
C LEU A 52 10.02 -13.05 -10.67
N VAL A 53 9.43 -14.11 -11.23
CA VAL A 53 10.03 -15.46 -11.18
C VAL A 53 11.29 -15.52 -12.05
N GLU A 54 11.28 -14.84 -13.20
CA GLU A 54 12.45 -14.77 -14.08
C GLU A 54 13.54 -13.91 -13.44
N LEU A 55 13.18 -12.71 -12.96
CA LEU A 55 14.11 -11.81 -12.27
C LEU A 55 14.76 -12.48 -11.05
N ALA A 56 13.99 -13.26 -10.27
CA ALA A 56 14.53 -14.01 -9.13
C ALA A 56 15.49 -15.12 -9.52
N LYS A 57 15.28 -15.75 -10.69
CA LYS A 57 16.14 -16.83 -11.18
C LYS A 57 17.44 -16.31 -11.78
N SER A 58 17.41 -15.12 -12.38
CA SER A 58 18.57 -14.48 -12.99
C SER A 58 19.36 -13.58 -12.03
N ASP A 59 18.92 -13.46 -10.76
CA ASP A 59 19.48 -12.52 -9.77
C ASP A 59 19.56 -11.08 -10.35
N ASP A 60 18.49 -10.67 -11.02
CA ASP A 60 18.43 -9.40 -11.73
C ASP A 60 18.27 -8.22 -10.76
N ALA A 61 18.98 -7.13 -11.02
CA ALA A 61 18.92 -5.91 -10.23
C ALA A 61 17.50 -5.29 -10.21
N ASP A 62 16.70 -5.54 -11.24
CA ASP A 62 15.30 -5.10 -11.33
C ASP A 62 14.37 -5.90 -10.41
N PHE A 63 14.82 -6.99 -9.76
CA PHE A 63 13.98 -7.82 -8.90
C PHE A 63 13.37 -7.04 -7.74
N VAL A 64 14.19 -6.31 -6.99
CA VAL A 64 13.73 -5.53 -5.83
C VAL A 64 12.85 -4.35 -6.26
N PRO A 65 13.22 -3.52 -7.25
CA PRO A 65 12.33 -2.49 -7.81
C PRO A 65 10.99 -3.05 -8.31
N ALA A 66 10.98 -4.22 -8.96
CA ALA A 66 9.77 -4.87 -9.43
C ALA A 66 8.86 -5.36 -8.28
N LEU A 67 9.45 -5.80 -7.17
CA LEU A 67 8.69 -6.10 -5.95
C LEU A 67 8.08 -4.82 -5.36
N MET A 68 8.90 -3.78 -5.18
CA MET A 68 8.45 -2.49 -4.63
C MET A 68 7.30 -1.89 -5.44
N ALA A 69 7.34 -2.01 -6.77
CA ALA A 69 6.29 -1.53 -7.67
C ALA A 69 4.91 -2.18 -7.46
N ARG A 70 4.83 -3.33 -6.78
CA ARG A 70 3.58 -4.06 -6.52
C ARG A 70 3.05 -3.92 -5.09
N LEU A 71 3.77 -3.26 -4.20
CA LEU A 71 3.42 -3.16 -2.78
C LEU A 71 2.36 -2.08 -2.45
N GLY A 72 2.02 -1.22 -3.39
CA GLY A 72 0.98 -0.19 -3.21
C GLY A 72 1.25 0.71 -1.99
N PRO A 73 0.29 0.88 -1.05
CA PRO A 73 0.47 1.73 0.12
C PRO A 73 1.69 1.40 0.99
N VAL A 74 2.09 0.12 1.05
CA VAL A 74 3.25 -0.32 1.83
C VAL A 74 4.55 0.25 1.26
N ARG A 75 4.62 0.50 -0.05
CA ARG A 75 5.78 1.13 -0.69
C ARG A 75 6.05 2.51 -0.09
N ALA A 76 5.02 3.34 0.08
CA ALA A 76 5.18 4.69 0.63
C ALA A 76 5.76 4.69 2.06
N ALA A 77 5.50 3.63 2.84
CA ALA A 77 6.07 3.46 4.17
C ALA A 77 7.55 3.03 4.12
N LEU A 78 7.91 2.18 3.15
CA LEU A 78 9.28 1.73 2.93
C LEU A 78 10.16 2.83 2.33
N ASP A 79 9.62 3.65 1.42
CA ASP A 79 10.30 4.83 0.86
C ASP A 79 10.72 5.83 1.96
N GLY A 80 9.91 5.93 3.02
CA GLY A 80 10.15 6.81 4.17
C GLY A 80 11.19 6.33 5.18
N HIS A 81 11.79 5.13 5.01
CA HIS A 81 12.75 4.58 5.96
C HIS A 81 14.15 5.22 5.89
N GLY A 82 14.42 6.10 4.92
CA GLY A 82 15.70 6.84 4.85
C GLY A 82 16.96 5.96 4.78
N GLY A 83 16.80 4.68 4.42
CA GLY A 83 17.85 3.68 4.48
C GLY A 83 17.70 2.62 3.39
N GLY A 84 18.32 2.88 2.23
CA GLY A 84 19.13 1.84 1.58
C GLY A 84 18.47 0.83 0.65
N ILE A 85 17.24 1.05 0.16
CA ILE A 85 16.81 0.39 -1.08
C ILE A 85 16.47 1.48 -2.08
N GLY A 86 17.54 2.19 -2.47
CA GLY A 86 17.49 3.24 -3.46
C GLY A 86 16.96 2.66 -4.76
N CYS A 87 15.86 3.25 -5.22
CA CYS A 87 15.64 3.43 -6.63
C CYS A 87 16.90 4.09 -7.20
N TYR A 88 17.60 3.37 -8.08
CA TYR A 88 18.62 3.94 -8.95
C TYR A 88 17.95 4.61 -10.15
#